data_AF-A0A9P8ALI3-F1
#
_entry.id   AF-A0A9P8ALI3-F1
#
_cell.length_a   1.000
_cell.length_b   1.000
_cell.length_c   1.000
_cell.angle_alpha   90.00
_cell.angle_beta   90.00
_cell.angle_gamma   90.00
#
_symmetry.space_group_name_H-M   'P 1'
#
loop_
_entity.id
_entity.type
_entity.pdbx_description
1 polymer ?
#
loop_
_entity_poly.entity_id
_entity_poly.type
_entity_poly.pdbx_seq_one_letter_code
_entity_poly.pdbx_strand_id
1 'polypeptide(L)'
;MEDLGMRNDRIQLLLGSEEHPTRVNIIGALLSIITNPQIAYGDNIIIYYSGHGSSYPASEPDDDEGENGTVPVEAFCPIDRDMLDANDNPIPDISDREFNTILTLIAGVKGHHITVIFDCCHSGSVSR
;
A
#
# COMPACT_ATOMS: atom_id res chain seq x y z
N MET A 1 -11.15 13.36 12.22
CA MET A 1 -11.45 11.91 12.37
C MET A 1 -12.72 11.66 13.17
N GLU A 2 -13.14 12.59 14.06
CA GLU A 2 -14.42 12.52 14.79
C GLU A 2 -15.67 12.50 13.88
N ASP A 3 -15.62 13.16 12.72
CA ASP A 3 -16.76 13.21 11.77
C ASP A 3 -17.08 11.87 11.07
N LEU A 4 -16.16 10.89 11.07
CA LEU A 4 -16.42 9.57 10.49
C LEU A 4 -16.99 8.57 11.51
N GLY A 5 -17.10 8.93 12.79
CA GLY A 5 -17.57 8.02 13.85
C GLY A 5 -16.66 6.80 14.08
N MET A 6 -15.43 6.82 13.56
CA MET A 6 -14.43 5.76 13.77
C MET A 6 -13.91 5.81 15.20
N ARG A 7 -13.95 4.66 15.89
CA ARG A 7 -13.35 4.54 17.22
C ARG A 7 -11.83 4.56 17.11
N ASN A 8 -11.14 5.17 18.07
CA ASN A 8 -9.68 5.27 18.09
C ASN A 8 -8.97 3.91 18.08
N ASP A 9 -9.59 2.86 18.63
CA ASP A 9 -9.06 1.49 18.60
C ASP A 9 -9.18 0.79 17.23
N ARG A 10 -9.84 1.43 16.25
CA ARG A 10 -9.94 0.97 14.86
C ARG A 10 -9.02 1.76 13.91
N ILE A 11 -8.08 2.52 14.45
CA ILE A 11 -7.17 3.35 13.68
C ILE A 11 -5.74 2.91 13.97
N GLN A 12 -5.02 2.53 12.92
CA GLN A 12 -3.58 2.25 12.98
C GLN A 12 -2.83 3.38 12.28
N LEU A 13 -1.80 3.92 12.94
CA LEU A 13 -1.02 5.07 12.45
C LEU A 13 0.46 4.73 12.41
N LEU A 14 1.05 4.77 11.22
CA LEU A 14 2.49 4.66 11.03
C LEU A 14 3.09 6.06 10.88
N LEU A 15 3.44 6.68 12.01
CA LEU A 15 4.04 8.02 12.08
C LEU A 15 5.40 7.94 12.79
N GLY A 16 6.41 8.57 12.18
CA GLY A 16 7.81 8.45 12.60
C GLY A 16 8.09 8.98 14.01
N SER A 17 8.01 8.09 15.00
CA SER A 17 8.64 8.15 16.33
C SER A 17 8.26 6.91 17.16
N GLU A 18 7.08 6.33 16.94
CA GLU A 18 6.55 5.16 17.68
C GLU A 18 6.40 3.93 16.75
N GLU A 19 5.82 4.12 15.55
CA GLU A 19 5.73 3.12 14.49
C GLU A 19 6.21 3.73 13.17
N HIS A 20 7.50 3.55 12.87
CA HIS A 20 8.07 4.08 11.63
C HIS A 20 7.40 3.45 10.40
N PRO A 21 7.08 4.23 9.35
CA PRO A 21 6.53 3.70 8.09
C PRO A 21 7.63 3.04 7.25
N THR A 22 8.28 2.03 7.82
CA THR A 22 9.21 1.13 7.12
C THR A 22 8.44 0.23 6.18
N ARG A 23 9.12 -0.35 5.18
CA ARG A 23 8.50 -1.29 4.25
C ARG A 23 7.81 -2.44 4.99
N VAL A 24 8.51 -3.02 5.98
CA VAL A 24 7.98 -4.14 6.77
C VAL A 24 6.75 -3.74 7.58
N ASN A 25 6.75 -2.56 8.21
CA ASN A 25 5.62 -2.12 9.01
C ASN A 25 4.40 -1.78 8.16
N ILE A 26 4.59 -1.16 6.99
CA ILE A 26 3.49 -0.86 6.06
C ILE A 26 2.83 -2.15 5.56
N ILE A 27 3.62 -3.09 5.04
CA ILE A 27 3.09 -4.38 4.55
C ILE A 27 2.46 -5.17 5.69
N GLY A 28 3.09 -5.19 6.87
CA GLY A 28 2.55 -5.84 8.07
C GLY A 28 1.19 -5.26 8.49
N ALA A 29 1.05 -3.93 8.51
CA ALA A 29 -0.20 -3.25 8.83
C ALA A 29 -1.30 -3.61 7.83
N LEU A 30 -1.02 -3.56 6.52
CA LEU A 30 -1.98 -3.93 5.49
C LEU A 30 -2.44 -5.39 5.61
N LEU A 31 -1.50 -6.33 5.78
CA LEU A 31 -1.82 -7.75 5.95
C LEU A 31 -2.55 -8.03 7.27
N SER A 32 -2.31 -7.24 8.32
CA SER A 32 -3.01 -7.39 9.60
C SER A 32 -4.52 -7.14 9.47
N ILE A 33 -4.96 -6.32 8.49
CA ILE A 33 -6.38 -6.09 8.20
C ILE A 33 -7.08 -7.42 7.91
N ILE A 34 -6.44 -8.32 7.16
CA ILE A 34 -6.99 -9.62 6.75
C ILE A 34 -7.32 -10.49 7.98
N THR A 35 -6.41 -10.53 8.95
CA THR A 35 -6.51 -11.41 10.11
C THR A 35 -7.19 -10.76 11.32
N ASN A 36 -7.41 -9.45 11.30
CA ASN A 36 -7.99 -8.73 12.43
C ASN A 36 -9.47 -9.13 12.65
N PRO A 37 -9.81 -9.76 13.79
CA PRO A 37 -11.18 -10.21 14.07
C PRO A 37 -12.15 -9.07 14.38
N GLN A 38 -11.65 -7.85 14.63
CA GLN A 38 -12.47 -6.67 14.91
C GLN A 38 -13.01 -6.00 13.63
N ILE A 39 -12.49 -6.37 12.47
CA ILE A 39 -12.92 -5.89 11.15
C ILE A 39 -13.83 -6.97 10.56
N ALA A 40 -15.13 -6.69 10.50
CA ALA A 40 -16.10 -7.62 9.95
C ALA A 40 -16.14 -7.56 8.42
N TYR A 41 -16.70 -8.60 7.79
CA TYR A 41 -16.98 -8.55 6.35
C TYR A 41 -17.98 -7.43 6.05
N GLY A 42 -17.64 -6.54 5.12
CA GLY A 42 -18.45 -5.40 4.72
C GLY A 42 -18.21 -4.13 5.54
N ASP A 43 -17.34 -4.15 6.56
CA ASP A 43 -16.91 -2.93 7.25
C ASP A 43 -16.18 -1.99 6.27
N ASN A 44 -16.34 -0.68 6.46
CA ASN A 44 -15.62 0.31 5.66
C ASN A 44 -14.15 0.36 6.10
N ILE A 45 -13.24 0.17 5.15
CA ILE A 45 -11.79 0.25 5.34
C ILE A 45 -11.30 1.49 4.61
N ILE A 46 -10.57 2.36 5.31
CA ILE A 46 -9.92 3.54 4.72
C ILE A 46 -8.42 3.37 4.86
N ILE A 47 -7.71 3.45 3.75
CA ILE A 47 -6.25 3.46 3.68
C ILE A 47 -5.84 4.84 3.19
N TYR A 48 -5.02 5.53 3.99
CA TYR A 48 -4.51 6.86 3.67
C TYR A 48 -2.99 6.83 3.67
N TYR A 49 -2.39 7.34 2.60
CA TYR A 49 -0.96 7.55 2.47
C TYR A 49 -0.67 9.00 2.07
N SER A 50 0.33 9.61 2.71
CA SER A 50 0.88 10.90 2.30
C SER A 50 2.40 10.82 2.39
N GLY A 51 3.09 11.13 1.29
CA GLY A 51 4.53 10.92 1.18
C GLY A 51 5.07 10.99 -0.25
N HIS A 52 6.23 10.37 -0.47
CA HIS A 52 6.86 10.34 -1.79
C HIS A 52 6.33 9.16 -2.63
N GLY A 53 6.07 9.43 -3.92
CA GLY A 53 5.91 8.39 -4.91
C GLY A 53 7.07 8.41 -5.92
N SER A 54 7.28 7.25 -6.54
CA SER A 54 8.30 6.98 -7.55
C SER A 54 7.66 6.36 -8.79
N SER A 55 8.34 6.47 -9.93
CA SER A 55 7.97 5.79 -11.17
C SER A 55 9.20 5.13 -11.76
N TYR A 56 9.08 3.84 -12.08
CA TYR A 56 10.14 3.01 -12.61
C TYR A 56 9.79 2.54 -14.02
N PRO A 57 10.74 2.51 -14.96
CA PRO A 57 10.50 1.92 -16.27
C PRO A 57 10.18 0.43 -16.09
N ALA A 58 9.14 -0.06 -16.78
CA ALA A 58 8.84 -1.49 -16.78
C ALA A 58 10.02 -2.24 -17.43
N SER A 59 10.52 -3.26 -16.74
CA SER A 59 11.72 -4.00 -17.13
C SER A 59 11.49 -4.91 -18.33
N GLU A 60 10.26 -5.33 -18.60
CA GLU A 60 9.83 -6.09 -19.80
C GLU A 60 8.35 -5.78 -20.11
N PRO A 61 7.85 -5.95 -21.36
CA PRO A 61 6.42 -5.86 -21.64
C PRO A 61 5.68 -6.95 -20.84
N ASP A 62 4.68 -6.57 -20.04
CA ASP A 62 3.78 -7.57 -19.47
C ASP A 62 3.04 -8.27 -20.61
N ASP A 63 3.08 -9.60 -20.62
CA ASP A 63 2.41 -10.45 -21.64
C ASP A 63 0.89 -10.21 -21.71
N ASP A 64 0.31 -9.50 -20.73
CA ASP A 64 -1.11 -9.18 -20.62
C ASP A 64 -1.52 -7.83 -21.25
N GLU A 65 -0.56 -6.97 -21.64
CA GLU A 65 -0.86 -5.64 -22.18
C GLU A 65 -0.40 -5.52 -23.64
N GLY A 66 -1.31 -5.85 -24.57
CA GLY A 66 -1.05 -5.86 -26.01
C GLY A 66 -0.51 -4.53 -26.56
N GLU A 67 0.42 -4.64 -27.52
CA GLU A 67 0.98 -3.65 -28.49
C GLU A 67 1.30 -2.21 -28.04
N ASN A 68 1.08 -1.81 -26.79
CA ASN A 68 1.06 -0.41 -26.37
C ASN A 68 2.14 -0.06 -25.32
N GLY A 69 3.39 -0.47 -25.56
CA GLY A 69 4.55 0.00 -24.80
C GLY A 69 4.59 -0.46 -23.33
N THR A 70 5.76 -0.33 -22.71
CA THR A 70 5.97 -0.69 -21.31
C THR A 70 5.32 0.35 -20.39
N VAL A 71 4.25 -0.03 -19.69
CA VAL A 71 3.62 0.85 -18.68
C VAL A 71 4.56 0.96 -17.47
N PRO A 72 4.95 2.18 -17.05
CA PRO A 72 5.84 2.34 -15.92
C PRO A 72 5.18 1.81 -14.64
N VAL A 73 6.00 1.21 -13.78
CA VAL A 73 5.58 0.76 -12.45
C VAL A 73 5.61 1.97 -11.53
N GLU A 74 4.46 2.36 -10.99
CA GLU A 74 4.40 3.37 -9.94
C GLU A 74 4.60 2.71 -8.58
N ALA A 75 5.16 3.46 -7.64
CA ALA A 75 5.42 2.97 -6.30
C ALA A 75 5.32 4.10 -5.28
N PHE A 76 5.02 3.76 -4.04
CA PHE A 76 5.11 4.69 -2.92
C PHE A 76 6.26 4.29 -1.98
N CYS A 77 6.90 5.31 -1.44
CA CYS A 77 8.20 5.16 -0.80
C CYS A 77 8.05 4.94 0.72
N PRO A 78 8.60 3.83 1.27
CA PRO A 78 8.77 3.70 2.71
C PRO A 78 9.94 4.56 3.22
N ILE A 79 10.01 4.79 4.53
CA ILE A 79 11.06 5.65 5.12
C ILE A 79 12.46 5.02 5.09
N ASP A 80 12.53 3.70 5.02
CA ASP A 80 13.76 2.90 4.97
C ASP A 80 14.15 2.53 3.53
N ARG A 81 13.54 3.16 2.52
CA ARG A 81 13.94 2.97 1.11
C ARG A 81 15.45 3.16 0.95
N ASP A 82 16.06 2.38 0.06
CA ASP A 82 17.50 2.37 -0.22
C ASP A 82 18.42 2.02 0.96
N MET A 83 17.90 1.83 2.18
CA MET A 83 18.68 1.23 3.26
C MET A 83 18.94 -0.25 2.96
N LEU A 84 20.03 -0.78 3.49
CA LEU A 84 20.39 -2.19 3.28
C LEU A 84 19.61 -3.10 4.21
N ASP A 85 19.04 -4.16 3.65
CA ASP A 85 18.43 -5.25 4.40
C ASP A 85 19.50 -6.19 5.02
N ALA A 86 19.05 -7.26 5.66
CA ALA A 86 19.96 -8.24 6.29
C ALA A 86 20.87 -9.00 5.30
N ASN A 87 20.61 -8.89 3.99
CA ASN A 87 21.35 -9.53 2.91
C ASN A 87 22.13 -8.51 2.06
N ASP A 88 22.34 -7.29 2.57
CA ASP A 88 23.01 -6.18 1.87
C ASP A 88 22.31 -5.74 0.56
N ASN A 89 21.00 -5.97 0.43
CA ASN A 89 20.21 -5.47 -0.69
C ASN A 89 19.48 -4.17 -0.31
N PRO A 90 19.36 -3.20 -1.23
CA PRO A 90 18.53 -2.02 -0.99
C PRO A 90 17.07 -2.40 -0.78
N ILE A 91 16.45 -1.85 0.25
CA ILE A 91 15.02 -2.01 0.50
C ILE A 91 14.24 -1.30 -0.61
N PRO A 92 13.38 -2.02 -1.36
CA PRO A 92 12.66 -1.43 -2.48
C PRO A 92 11.45 -0.62 -2.01
N ASP A 93 11.03 0.31 -2.87
CA ASP A 93 9.71 0.95 -2.74
C ASP A 93 8.58 -0.11 -2.87
N ILE A 94 7.35 0.23 -2.45
CA ILE A 94 6.18 -0.65 -2.57
C ILE A 94 5.46 -0.30 -3.89
N SER A 95 5.44 -1.23 -4.83
CA SER A 95 4.83 -1.01 -6.14
C SER A 95 3.30 -1.03 -6.09
N ASP A 96 2.69 -0.36 -7.07
CA ASP A 96 1.26 -0.45 -7.37
C ASP A 96 0.78 -1.90 -7.52
N ARG A 97 1.54 -2.76 -8.21
CA ARG A 97 1.23 -4.19 -8.39
C ARG A 97 1.22 -4.96 -7.07
N GLU A 98 2.22 -4.73 -6.21
CA GLU A 98 2.28 -5.35 -4.88
C GLU A 98 1.10 -4.88 -4.02
N PHE A 99 0.84 -3.58 -4.01
CA PHE A 99 -0.25 -2.99 -3.23
C PHE A 99 -1.62 -3.49 -3.70
N ASN A 100 -1.87 -3.53 -5.02
CA ASN A 100 -3.10 -4.06 -5.61
C ASN A 100 -3.31 -5.55 -5.30
N THR A 101 -2.24 -6.34 -5.25
CA THR A 101 -2.30 -7.74 -4.82
C THR A 101 -2.79 -7.82 -3.37
N ILE A 102 -2.25 -6.99 -2.47
CA ILE A 102 -2.67 -6.95 -1.07
C ILE A 102 -4.13 -6.47 -0.94
N LEU A 103 -4.55 -5.44 -1.68
CA LEU A 103 -5.93 -4.98 -1.71
C LEU A 103 -6.89 -6.09 -2.15
N THR A 104 -6.51 -6.87 -3.15
CA THR A 104 -7.30 -8.02 -3.63
C THR A 104 -7.48 -9.07 -2.54
N LEU A 105 -6.42 -9.36 -1.77
CA LEU A 105 -6.47 -10.28 -0.64
C LEU A 105 -7.37 -9.75 0.49
N ILE A 106 -7.26 -8.46 0.82
CA ILE A 106 -8.13 -7.81 1.81
C ILE A 106 -9.59 -7.88 1.35
N ALA A 107 -9.87 -7.54 0.09
CA ALA A 107 -11.22 -7.54 -0.46
C ALA A 107 -11.85 -8.94 -0.45
N GLY A 108 -11.07 -9.98 -0.74
CA GLY A 108 -11.53 -11.37 -0.70
C GLY A 108 -11.97 -11.83 0.70
N VAL A 109 -11.36 -11.30 1.76
CA VAL A 109 -11.64 -11.71 3.15
C VAL A 109 -12.59 -10.76 3.88
N LYS A 110 -12.48 -9.45 3.62
CA LYS A 110 -13.21 -8.39 4.34
C LYS A 110 -14.29 -7.71 3.50
N GLY A 111 -14.40 -8.03 2.21
CA GLY A 111 -15.34 -7.39 1.29
C GLY A 111 -14.78 -6.12 0.63
N HIS A 112 -15.54 -5.55 -0.29
CA HIS A 112 -15.04 -4.55 -1.25
C HIS A 112 -15.17 -3.09 -0.82
N HIS A 113 -15.56 -2.80 0.43
CA HIS A 113 -15.71 -1.43 0.93
C HIS A 113 -14.37 -0.82 1.36
N ILE A 114 -13.41 -0.77 0.44
CA ILE A 114 -12.06 -0.26 0.66
C ILE A 114 -11.91 1.05 -0.09
N THR A 115 -11.61 2.13 0.63
CA THR A 115 -11.30 3.44 0.07
C THR A 115 -9.82 3.73 0.27
N VAL A 116 -9.12 4.03 -0.81
CA VAL A 116 -7.69 4.35 -0.77
C VAL A 116 -7.47 5.79 -1.19
N ILE A 117 -6.70 6.53 -0.40
CA ILE A 117 -6.37 7.94 -0.64
C ILE A 117 -4.85 8.06 -0.64
N PHE A 118 -4.29 8.44 -1.80
CA PHE A 118 -2.88 8.73 -1.98
C PHE A 118 -2.66 10.24 -2.16
N ASP A 119 -1.95 10.84 -1.22
CA ASP A 119 -1.43 12.20 -1.29
C ASP A 119 0.08 12.15 -1.58
N CYS A 120 0.42 11.79 -2.81
CA CYS A 120 1.80 11.70 -3.29
C CYS A 120 1.89 11.97 -4.80
N CYS A 121 3.04 12.43 -5.27
CA CYS A 121 3.32 12.56 -6.71
C CYS A 121 3.50 11.16 -7.33
N HIS A 122 2.98 10.92 -8.55
CA HIS A 122 3.02 9.63 -9.28
C HIS A 122 2.12 8.50 -8.71
N SER A 123 0.81 8.72 -8.69
CA SER A 123 -0.20 7.80 -8.12
C SER A 123 -1.33 7.40 -9.10
N GLY A 124 -1.14 7.58 -10.41
CA GLY A 124 -2.15 7.35 -11.44
C GLY A 124 -2.54 5.88 -11.70
N SER A 125 -1.68 4.90 -11.37
CA SER A 125 -1.93 3.45 -11.50
C SER A 125 -2.07 2.72 -10.17
N VAL A 126 -1.74 3.36 -9.04
CA VAL A 126 -1.65 2.75 -7.69
C VAL A 126 -2.96 2.11 -7.18
N SER A 127 -4.10 2.35 -7.82
CA SER A 127 -5.38 1.75 -7.43
C SER A 127 -6.21 1.17 -8.60
N ARG A 128 -5.59 0.82 -9.74
CA ARG A 128 -6.31 0.22 -10.87
C ARG A 128 -6.55 -1.27 -10.70
#